data_AF-Q0PQT3-F1
#
_entry.id   AF-Q0PQT3-F1
#
_cell.length_a   1.000
_cell.length_b   1.000
_cell.length_c   1.000
_cell.angle_alpha   90.00
_cell.angle_beta   90.00
_cell.angle_gamma   90.00
#
_symmetry.space_group_name_H-M   'P 1'
#
loop_
_entity.id
_entity.type
_entity.pdbx_description
1 polymer ?
#
loop_
_entity_poly.entity_id
_entity_poly.type
_entity_poly.pdbx_seq_one_letter_code
_entity_poly.pdbx_strand_id
1 'polypeptide(L)'
;MSKDGVKKVVLAYSGGLDTSIIVKWLQDEYQCEVVTFTADIGQGEEVEPARAKAEAAGIKEIYIEDLREEFVRDFVFPMFRANAIYEGEYLLGTSIARPLIAKRLVEIARETGADAISHGATGKGNDQVRFELGAYALMPDVKIIAPWREWDLLSREKLMRYAEEH
;
A
#
# COMPACT_ATOMS: atom_id res chain seq x y z
N MET A 1 -23.37 0.27 -7.41
CA MET A 1 -22.61 -0.66 -8.29
C MET A 1 -21.19 -0.19 -8.23
N SER A 2 -20.23 -1.09 -8.00
CA SER A 2 -18.83 -0.69 -7.87
C SER A 2 -18.34 -0.02 -9.14
N LYS A 3 -17.59 1.08 -8.96
CA LYS A 3 -16.87 1.73 -10.05
C LYS A 3 -15.99 0.66 -10.72
N ASP A 4 -16.20 0.47 -12.02
CA ASP A 4 -15.47 -0.49 -12.85
C ASP A 4 -15.52 -1.98 -12.45
N GLY A 5 -16.52 -2.41 -11.67
CA GLY A 5 -16.74 -3.83 -11.36
C GLY A 5 -15.80 -4.45 -10.32
N VAL A 6 -14.98 -3.65 -9.63
CA VAL A 6 -14.10 -4.12 -8.54
C VAL A 6 -14.95 -4.61 -7.37
N LYS A 7 -14.74 -5.83 -6.88
CA LYS A 7 -15.49 -6.37 -5.73
C LYS A 7 -14.65 -6.41 -4.46
N LYS A 8 -13.35 -6.64 -4.58
CA LYS A 8 -12.42 -6.71 -3.46
C LYS A 8 -11.06 -6.10 -3.81
N VAL A 9 -10.49 -5.34 -2.88
CA VAL A 9 -9.22 -4.63 -3.04
C VAL A 9 -8.29 -4.89 -1.85
N VAL A 10 -7.00 -5.10 -2.11
CA VAL A 10 -5.96 -5.10 -1.08
C VAL A 10 -5.26 -3.76 -1.04
N LEU A 11 -5.31 -3.08 0.11
CA LEU A 11 -4.68 -1.78 0.33
C LEU A 11 -3.37 -1.94 1.10
N ALA A 12 -2.28 -1.43 0.54
CA ALA A 12 -1.07 -1.13 1.31
C ALA A 12 -1.37 -0.02 2.34
N TYR A 13 -1.51 -0.42 3.60
CA TYR A 13 -2.05 0.38 4.69
C TYR A 13 -0.98 0.66 5.74
N SER A 14 -0.74 1.94 6.03
CA SER A 14 0.29 2.37 6.99
C SER A 14 -0.24 2.71 8.38
N GLY A 15 -1.56 2.78 8.57
CA GLY A 15 -2.15 3.36 9.78
C GLY A 15 -2.09 4.90 9.84
N GLY A 16 -1.47 5.56 8.86
CA GLY A 16 -1.47 7.01 8.72
C GLY A 16 -2.85 7.57 8.34
N LEU A 17 -3.03 8.89 8.49
CA LEU A 17 -4.29 9.56 8.15
C LEU A 17 -4.70 9.26 6.70
N ASP A 18 -3.77 9.44 5.75
CA ASP A 18 -4.08 9.35 4.33
C ASP A 18 -4.56 7.94 3.95
N THR A 19 -3.88 6.88 4.42
CA THR A 19 -4.33 5.50 4.15
C THR A 19 -5.62 5.13 4.90
N SER A 20 -5.93 5.80 6.01
CA SER A 20 -7.20 5.60 6.72
C SER A 20 -8.37 6.24 5.97
N ILE A 21 -8.16 7.42 5.40
CA ILE A 21 -9.12 8.05 4.50
C ILE A 21 -9.31 7.21 3.24
N ILE A 22 -8.23 6.64 2.68
CA ILE A 22 -8.31 5.75 1.51
C ILE A 22 -9.19 4.53 1.78
N VAL A 23 -9.09 3.90 2.96
CA VAL A 23 -9.99 2.79 3.33
C VAL A 23 -11.45 3.21 3.16
N LYS A 24 -11.82 4.34 3.75
CA LYS A 24 -13.19 4.83 3.72
C LYS A 24 -13.62 5.22 2.31
N TRP A 25 -12.74 5.90 1.58
CA TRP A 25 -12.97 6.29 0.18
C TRP A 25 -13.19 5.09 -0.75
N LEU A 26 -12.43 4.00 -0.57
CA LEU A 26 -12.64 2.75 -1.32
C LEU A 26 -14.01 2.14 -1.00
N GLN A 27 -14.43 2.16 0.27
CA GLN A 27 -15.76 1.66 0.66
C GLN A 27 -16.89 2.52 0.07
N ASP A 28 -16.73 3.85 0.04
CA ASP A 28 -17.79 4.75 -0.41
C ASP A 28 -17.88 4.80 -1.96
N GLU A 29 -16.75 5.00 -2.64
CA GLU A 29 -16.70 5.19 -4.10
C GLU A 29 -16.75 3.88 -4.88
N TYR A 30 -15.99 2.87 -4.41
CA TYR A 30 -15.92 1.57 -5.08
C TYR A 30 -16.93 0.58 -4.50
N GLN A 31 -17.49 0.80 -3.31
CA GLN A 31 -18.45 -0.12 -2.68
C GLN A 31 -17.93 -1.57 -2.65
N CYS A 32 -16.62 -1.73 -2.45
CA CYS A 32 -15.91 -3.01 -2.47
C CYS A 32 -15.45 -3.43 -1.08
N GLU A 33 -15.19 -4.73 -0.91
CA GLU A 33 -14.50 -5.23 0.27
C GLU A 33 -13.04 -4.76 0.28
N VAL A 34 -12.58 -4.25 1.42
CA VAL A 34 -11.19 -3.79 1.59
C VAL A 34 -10.47 -4.75 2.52
N VAL A 35 -9.32 -5.24 2.06
CA VAL A 35 -8.32 -5.97 2.85
C VAL A 35 -7.17 -5.00 3.12
N THR A 36 -6.66 -4.92 4.35
CA THR A 36 -5.50 -4.09 4.67
C THR A 36 -4.25 -4.92 4.85
N PHE A 37 -3.13 -4.39 4.36
CA PHE A 37 -1.80 -4.98 4.51
C PHE A 37 -0.80 -3.96 5.01
N THR A 38 -0.18 -4.26 6.16
CA THR A 38 0.91 -3.48 6.76
C THR A 38 2.16 -4.36 6.86
N ALA A 39 3.25 -3.93 6.24
CA ALA A 39 4.53 -4.63 6.26
C ALA A 39 5.46 -4.03 7.32
N ASP A 40 5.88 -4.77 8.34
CA ASP A 40 7.02 -4.40 9.18
C ASP A 40 8.33 -4.72 8.46
N ILE A 41 9.04 -3.67 8.07
CA ILE A 41 10.37 -3.74 7.46
C ILE A 41 11.40 -2.95 8.29
N GLY A 42 11.10 -2.71 9.57
CA GLY A 42 12.00 -2.07 10.52
C GLY A 42 11.57 -0.66 10.96
N GLN A 43 10.36 -0.21 10.64
CA GLN A 43 9.86 1.09 11.10
C GLN A 43 9.43 1.14 12.59
N GLY A 44 9.39 -0.01 13.29
CA GLY A 44 9.20 -0.06 14.74
C GLY A 44 7.77 0.22 15.20
N GLU A 45 7.60 1.09 16.20
CA GLU A 45 6.33 1.34 16.91
C GLU A 45 5.18 1.84 16.01
N GLU A 46 5.47 2.26 14.77
CA GLU A 46 4.46 2.70 13.80
C GLU A 46 3.53 1.58 13.31
N VAL A 47 3.92 0.31 13.47
CA VAL A 47 3.15 -0.86 12.97
C VAL A 47 1.97 -1.20 13.87
N GLU A 48 2.16 -1.15 15.19
CA GLU A 48 1.18 -1.60 16.19
C GLU A 48 -0.18 -0.88 16.08
N PRO A 49 -0.25 0.46 15.89
CA PRO A 49 -1.53 1.15 15.78
C PRO A 49 -2.33 0.80 14.51
N ALA A 50 -1.70 0.23 13.48
CA ALA A 50 -2.36 -0.05 12.22
C ALA A 50 -3.52 -1.06 12.39
N ARG A 51 -3.36 -2.07 13.26
CA ARG A 51 -4.43 -3.05 13.51
C ARG A 51 -5.67 -2.39 14.07
N ALA A 52 -5.52 -1.67 15.18
CA ALA A 52 -6.63 -1.04 15.88
C ALA A 52 -7.37 -0.03 14.99
N LYS A 53 -6.63 0.72 14.15
CA LYS A 53 -7.25 1.66 13.20
C LYS A 53 -7.99 0.97 12.07
N ALA A 54 -7.46 -0.12 11.52
CA ALA A 54 -8.15 -0.90 10.50
C ALA A 54 -9.42 -1.57 11.06
N GLU A 55 -9.36 -2.12 12.29
CA GLU A 55 -10.53 -2.67 12.98
C GLU A 55 -11.60 -1.60 13.24
N ALA A 56 -11.19 -0.42 13.70
CA ALA A 56 -12.10 0.72 13.90
C ALA A 56 -12.76 1.19 12.58
N ALA A 57 -12.07 1.04 11.44
CA ALA A 57 -12.60 1.30 10.11
C ALA A 57 -13.46 0.14 9.53
N GLY A 58 -13.77 -0.88 10.33
CA GLY A 58 -14.65 -2.00 9.96
C GLY A 58 -14.02 -3.02 9.03
N ILE A 59 -12.68 -3.06 8.93
CA ILE A 59 -11.97 -4.04 8.10
C ILE A 59 -11.99 -5.41 8.75
N LYS A 60 -12.35 -6.43 7.96
CA LYS A 60 -12.44 -7.83 8.42
C LYS A 60 -11.13 -8.60 8.25
N GLU A 61 -10.41 -8.32 7.17
CA GLU A 61 -9.16 -9.00 6.81
C GLU A 61 -8.00 -8.02 6.95
N ILE A 62 -7.20 -8.20 8.01
CA ILE A 62 -6.11 -7.30 8.41
C ILE A 62 -4.81 -8.09 8.51
N TYR A 63 -3.93 -7.86 7.56
CA TYR A 63 -2.60 -8.45 7.49
C TYR A 63 -1.59 -7.47 8.07
N ILE A 64 -0.87 -7.91 9.10
CA ILE A 64 0.28 -7.20 9.66
C ILE A 64 1.39 -8.22 9.76
N GLU A 65 2.44 -8.04 8.97
CA GLU A 65 3.45 -9.07 8.76
C GLU A 65 4.86 -8.53 8.98
N ASP A 66 5.65 -9.30 9.71
CA ASP A 66 7.08 -9.07 9.87
C ASP A 66 7.82 -9.59 8.64
N LEU A 67 8.31 -8.65 7.83
CA LEU A 67 9.08 -8.92 6.62
C LEU A 67 10.55 -8.51 6.77
N ARG A 68 11.04 -8.23 7.98
CA ARG A 68 12.41 -7.73 8.22
C ARG A 68 13.46 -8.73 7.75
N GLU A 69 13.28 -10.01 8.08
CA GLU A 69 14.22 -11.06 7.69
C GLU A 69 14.25 -11.25 6.17
N GLU A 70 13.09 -11.31 5.52
CA GLU A 70 13.01 -11.40 4.05
C GLU A 70 13.61 -10.16 3.39
N PHE A 71 13.31 -8.97 3.92
CA PHE A 71 13.82 -7.71 3.41
C PHE A 71 15.34 -7.71 3.40
N VAL A 72 15.97 -8.09 4.50
CA VAL A 72 17.44 -8.10 4.58
C VAL A 72 18.02 -9.20 3.67
N ARG A 73 17.50 -10.42 3.78
CA ARG A 73 18.06 -11.60 3.10
C ARG A 73 17.93 -11.52 1.57
N ASP A 74 16.75 -11.15 1.07
CA ASP A 74 16.38 -11.30 -0.33
C ASP A 74 16.40 -9.98 -1.12
N PHE A 75 16.49 -8.83 -0.44
CA PHE A 75 16.51 -7.51 -1.09
C PHE A 75 17.77 -6.71 -0.73
N VAL A 76 18.04 -6.46 0.56
CA VAL A 76 19.18 -5.64 0.99
C VAL A 76 20.51 -6.32 0.66
N PHE A 77 20.73 -7.57 1.05
CA PHE A 77 22.00 -8.25 0.79
C PHE A 77 22.31 -8.38 -0.71
N PRO A 78 21.38 -8.79 -1.58
CA PRO A 78 21.62 -8.80 -3.03
C PRO A 78 21.98 -7.42 -3.59
N MET A 79 21.32 -6.35 -3.15
CA MET A 79 21.65 -4.97 -3.55
C MET A 79 23.08 -4.60 -3.12
N PHE A 80 23.48 -4.94 -1.89
CA PHE A 80 24.82 -4.65 -1.37
C PHE A 80 25.93 -5.44 -2.06
N ARG A 81 25.67 -6.66 -2.56
CA ARG A 81 26.65 -7.40 -3.39
C ARG A 81 27.06 -6.62 -4.65
N ALA A 82 26.19 -5.76 -5.17
CA ALA A 82 26.47 -4.90 -6.31
C ALA A 82 27.15 -3.57 -5.93
N ASN A 83 27.38 -3.30 -4.64
CA ASN A 83 27.79 -1.99 -4.13
C ASN A 83 26.88 -0.88 -4.67
N ALA A 84 25.57 -1.16 -4.76
CA ALA A 84 24.62 -0.28 -5.43
C ALA A 84 24.55 1.08 -4.71
N ILE A 85 24.84 2.13 -5.45
CA ILE A 85 24.76 3.51 -4.99
C ILE A 85 24.18 4.36 -6.12
N TYR A 86 23.12 5.10 -5.81
CA TYR A 86 22.46 5.96 -6.77
C TYR A 86 23.10 7.35 -6.73
N GLU A 87 23.52 7.83 -7.89
CA GLU A 87 24.17 9.14 -8.06
C GLU A 87 25.36 9.39 -7.13
N GLY A 88 26.04 8.30 -6.70
CA GLY A 88 27.24 8.37 -5.87
C GLY A 88 27.01 8.62 -4.37
N GLU A 89 25.76 8.78 -3.92
CA GLU A 89 25.46 9.09 -2.51
C GLU A 89 24.31 8.26 -1.91
N TYR A 90 23.25 7.98 -2.67
CA TYR A 90 22.03 7.40 -2.12
C TYR A 90 22.04 5.87 -2.10
N LEU A 91 21.95 5.27 -0.92
CA LEU A 91 21.93 3.82 -0.69
C LEU A 91 20.55 3.15 -0.88
N LEU A 92 19.67 3.76 -1.71
CA LEU A 92 18.48 3.11 -2.26
C LEU A 92 17.43 2.57 -1.25
N GLY A 93 17.47 2.97 0.03
CA GLY A 93 16.63 2.38 1.09
C GLY A 93 15.13 2.36 0.79
N THR A 94 14.57 3.47 0.27
CA THR A 94 13.17 3.52 -0.15
C THR A 94 12.95 2.65 -1.38
N SER A 95 13.83 2.77 -2.38
CA SER A 95 13.72 2.09 -3.66
C SER A 95 13.66 0.57 -3.51
N ILE A 96 14.51 0.00 -2.64
CA ILE A 96 14.67 -1.44 -2.50
C ILE A 96 13.57 -2.09 -1.63
N ALA A 97 12.92 -1.32 -0.75
CA ALA A 97 11.81 -1.80 0.06
C ALA A 97 10.50 -1.96 -0.73
N ARG A 98 10.21 -1.08 -1.70
CA ARG A 98 8.90 -1.08 -2.38
C ARG A 98 8.60 -2.36 -3.18
N PRO A 99 9.56 -2.99 -3.87
CA PRO A 99 9.32 -4.27 -4.54
C PRO A 99 8.88 -5.39 -3.59
N LEU A 100 9.41 -5.45 -2.36
CA LEU A 100 8.97 -6.42 -1.34
C LEU A 100 7.52 -6.18 -0.93
N ILE A 101 7.16 -4.92 -0.65
CA ILE A 101 5.79 -4.57 -0.26
C ILE A 101 4.82 -4.86 -1.43
N ALA A 102 5.18 -4.50 -2.66
CA ALA A 102 4.37 -4.78 -3.85
C ALA A 102 4.20 -6.29 -4.08
N LYS A 103 5.27 -7.08 -3.88
CA LYS A 103 5.22 -8.54 -3.95
C LYS A 103 4.20 -9.11 -2.97
N ARG A 104 4.31 -8.77 -1.69
CA ARG A 104 3.41 -9.31 -0.68
C ARG A 104 1.97 -8.82 -0.86
N LEU A 105 1.79 -7.58 -1.32
CA LEU A 105 0.48 -7.04 -1.67
C LEU A 105 -0.22 -7.86 -2.77
N VAL A 106 0.52 -8.27 -3.81
CA VAL A 106 0.00 -9.13 -4.88
C VAL A 106 -0.29 -10.56 -4.39
N GLU A 107 0.55 -11.10 -3.51
CA GLU A 107 0.32 -12.43 -2.92
C GLU A 107 -0.97 -12.45 -2.10
N ILE A 108 -1.20 -11.45 -1.25
CA ILE A 108 -2.45 -11.30 -0.48
C ILE A 108 -3.64 -11.12 -1.43
N ALA A 109 -3.49 -10.36 -2.52
CA ALA A 109 -4.55 -10.22 -3.51
C ALA A 109 -4.96 -11.57 -4.12
N ARG A 110 -3.98 -12.44 -4.40
CA ARG A 110 -4.24 -13.81 -4.88
C ARG A 110 -4.87 -14.71 -3.81
N GLU A 111 -4.36 -14.65 -2.58
CA GLU A 111 -4.87 -15.44 -1.45
C GLU A 111 -6.33 -15.12 -1.13
N THR A 112 -6.69 -13.84 -1.21
CA THR A 112 -8.03 -13.35 -0.84
C THR A 112 -9.00 -13.26 -2.01
N GLY A 113 -8.53 -13.54 -3.24
CA GLY A 113 -9.32 -13.42 -4.47
C GLY A 113 -9.69 -11.98 -4.82
N ALA A 114 -8.83 -11.01 -4.48
CA ALA A 114 -9.05 -9.61 -4.78
C ALA A 114 -8.83 -9.31 -6.27
N ASP A 115 -9.70 -8.47 -6.85
CA ASP A 115 -9.64 -8.05 -8.26
C ASP A 115 -8.70 -6.85 -8.46
N ALA A 116 -8.37 -6.15 -7.36
CA ALA A 116 -7.58 -4.94 -7.39
C ALA A 116 -6.59 -4.84 -6.21
N ILE A 117 -5.58 -4.00 -6.39
CA ILE A 117 -4.71 -3.50 -5.33
C ILE A 117 -4.81 -1.98 -5.25
N SER A 118 -4.47 -1.42 -4.08
CA SER A 118 -4.43 0.02 -3.85
C SER A 118 -3.23 0.42 -3.00
N HIS A 119 -2.77 1.66 -3.16
CA HIS A 119 -1.66 2.22 -2.40
C HIS A 119 -1.86 3.70 -2.06
N GLY A 120 -1.25 4.14 -0.95
CA GLY A 120 -1.26 5.54 -0.52
C GLY A 120 -0.18 6.44 -1.11
N ALA A 121 0.62 5.97 -2.07
CA ALA A 121 1.68 6.79 -2.68
C ALA A 121 1.10 8.02 -3.40
N THR A 122 1.78 9.16 -3.28
CA THR A 122 1.33 10.42 -3.90
C THR A 122 1.43 10.37 -5.42
N GLY A 123 0.53 11.07 -6.12
CA GLY A 123 0.47 11.11 -7.59
C GLY A 123 1.67 11.80 -8.28
N LYS A 124 2.62 12.36 -7.51
CA LYS A 124 3.79 13.08 -8.02
C LYS A 124 5.12 12.46 -7.60
N GLY A 125 5.10 11.42 -6.77
CA GLY A 125 6.30 10.79 -6.22
C GLY A 125 6.78 9.57 -7.01
N ASN A 126 7.96 9.07 -6.68
CA ASN A 126 8.53 7.86 -7.28
C ASN A 126 7.86 6.56 -6.79
N ASP A 127 7.29 6.57 -5.58
CA ASP A 127 6.75 5.35 -4.97
C ASP A 127 5.57 4.76 -5.75
N GLN A 128 4.74 5.58 -6.39
CA GLN A 128 3.65 5.09 -7.24
C GLN A 128 4.20 4.19 -8.37
N VAL A 129 5.26 4.63 -9.05
CA VAL A 129 5.91 3.87 -10.13
C VAL A 129 6.51 2.58 -9.57
N ARG A 130 7.13 2.62 -8.39
CA ARG A 130 7.75 1.44 -7.76
C ARG A 130 6.70 0.38 -7.39
N PHE A 131 5.58 0.78 -6.82
CA PHE A 131 4.48 -0.13 -6.50
C PHE A 131 3.86 -0.72 -7.76
N GLU A 132 3.52 0.12 -8.72
CA GLU A 132 2.78 -0.28 -9.91
C GLU A 132 3.60 -1.20 -10.81
N LEU A 133 4.86 -0.88 -11.07
CA LEU A 133 5.74 -1.75 -11.85
C LEU A 133 5.95 -3.11 -11.17
N GLY A 134 6.12 -3.12 -9.83
CA GLY A 134 6.23 -4.37 -9.08
C GLY A 134 4.97 -5.21 -9.17
N ALA A 135 3.81 -4.57 -9.05
CA ALA A 135 2.52 -5.24 -9.15
C ALA A 135 2.28 -5.81 -10.56
N TYR A 136 2.47 -5.02 -11.61
CA TYR A 136 2.29 -5.48 -12.99
C TYR A 136 3.29 -6.56 -13.40
N ALA A 137 4.51 -6.53 -12.88
CA ALA A 137 5.50 -7.59 -13.12
C ALA A 137 5.05 -8.94 -12.54
N LEU A 138 4.30 -8.93 -11.44
CA LEU A 138 3.87 -10.14 -10.73
C LEU A 138 2.46 -10.58 -11.10
N MET A 139 1.56 -9.65 -11.37
CA MET A 139 0.16 -9.87 -11.75
C MET A 139 -0.24 -8.85 -12.83
N PRO A 140 0.07 -9.12 -14.11
CA PRO A 140 -0.08 -8.15 -15.21
C PRO A 140 -1.50 -7.60 -15.39
N ASP A 141 -2.51 -8.41 -15.12
CA ASP A 141 -3.93 -8.06 -15.28
C ASP A 141 -4.55 -7.42 -14.02
N VAL A 142 -3.74 -7.17 -12.97
CA VAL A 142 -4.25 -6.57 -11.73
C VAL A 142 -4.76 -5.15 -12.00
N LYS A 143 -5.93 -4.84 -11.46
CA LYS A 143 -6.39 -3.45 -11.43
C LYS A 143 -5.69 -2.72 -10.29
N ILE A 144 -5.12 -1.55 -10.59
CA ILE A 144 -4.52 -0.68 -9.58
C ILE A 144 -5.44 0.51 -9.38
N ILE A 145 -5.80 0.76 -8.12
CA ILE A 145 -6.53 1.95 -7.69
C ILE A 145 -5.52 2.86 -7.00
N ALA A 146 -5.36 4.09 -7.50
CA ALA A 146 -4.43 5.06 -6.96
C ALA A 146 -5.20 6.32 -6.54
N PRO A 147 -5.74 6.36 -5.31
CA PRO A 147 -6.68 7.41 -4.87
C PRO A 147 -6.15 8.83 -5.09
N TRP A 148 -4.85 9.07 -4.82
CA TRP A 148 -4.21 10.36 -5.04
C TRP A 148 -4.24 10.88 -6.49
N ARG A 149 -4.51 10.02 -7.47
CA ARG A 149 -4.70 10.37 -8.88
C ARG A 149 -6.16 10.36 -9.33
N GLU A 150 -7.07 9.86 -8.49
CA GLU A 150 -8.47 9.63 -8.85
C GLU A 150 -9.46 10.52 -8.09
N TRP A 151 -9.16 10.85 -6.83
CA TRP A 151 -10.07 11.59 -5.97
C TRP A 151 -9.98 13.12 -6.13
N ASP A 152 -10.95 13.85 -5.59
CA ASP A 152 -10.95 15.32 -5.50
C ASP A 152 -10.51 15.85 -4.13
N LEU A 153 -9.95 14.98 -3.27
CA LEU A 153 -9.42 15.29 -1.94
C LEU A 153 -7.99 15.85 -1.98
N LEU A 154 -7.79 16.89 -2.78
CA LEU A 154 -6.47 17.42 -3.14
C LEU A 154 -5.83 18.36 -2.11
N SER A 155 -6.44 18.55 -0.93
CA SER A 155 -5.90 19.40 0.14
C SER A 155 -6.01 18.75 1.51
N ARG A 156 -5.12 19.12 2.43
CA ARG A 156 -5.16 18.62 3.81
C ARG A 156 -6.47 18.96 4.51
N GLU A 157 -7.01 20.16 4.29
CA GLU A 157 -8.31 20.56 4.85
C GLU A 157 -9.45 19.67 4.36
N LYS A 158 -9.48 19.36 3.05
CA LYS A 158 -10.49 18.44 2.49
C LYS A 158 -10.36 17.04 3.06
N LEU A 159 -9.13 16.54 3.23
CA LEU A 159 -8.88 15.24 3.86
C LEU A 159 -9.35 15.21 5.31
N MET A 160 -9.05 16.25 6.09
CA MET A 160 -9.52 16.36 7.48
C MET A 160 -11.04 16.40 7.54
N ARG A 161 -11.69 17.21 6.69
CA ARG A 161 -13.16 17.29 6.62
C ARG A 161 -13.78 15.93 6.28
N TYR A 162 -13.24 15.25 5.28
CA TYR A 162 -13.70 13.92 4.90
C TYR A 162 -13.55 12.91 6.05
N ALA A 163 -12.46 13.00 6.82
CA ALA A 163 -12.22 12.16 8.01
C ALA A 163 -13.07 12.54 9.23
N GLU A 164 -13.62 13.76 9.30
CA GLU A 164 -14.55 14.17 10.36
C GLU A 164 -15.99 13.71 10.06
N GLU A 165 -16.34 13.66 8.77
CA GLU A 165 -17.66 13.23 8.29
C GLU A 165 -17.86 11.70 8.34
N HIS A 166 -16.78 10.91 8.43
CA HIS A 166 -16.79 9.45 8.29
C HIS A 166 -15.94 8.73 9.34
#